data_AF-A0A1V3WII2-F1
#
_entry.id   AF-A0A1V3WII2-F1
#
_cell.length_a   1.000
_cell.length_b   1.000
_cell.length_c   1.000
_cell.angle_alpha   90.00
_cell.angle_beta   90.00
_cell.angle_gamma   90.00
#
_symmetry.space_group_name_H-M   'P 1'
#
loop_
_entity.id
_entity.type
_entity.pdbx_description
1 polymer ?
#
loop_
_entity_poly.entity_id
_entity_poly.type
_entity_poly.pdbx_seq_one_letter_code
_entity_poly.pdbx_strand_id
1 'polypeptide(L)'
;MSTNEGSLWGGRFAGGPSDALAALSKSTHFDWVLAPYDITASRAHTKVLFQAGLLTEEQRDGLLAGLDSLAHDVADGSFGPLVTDEDVHAALERGLIDRVGPDLGGRLRAGRSRNDQIATLFRMWLRDAVRRVAAGVLDVVQALAQQAAAHPSAIMPGKTHLQSAQPILLAHHLLAHAHPLLRDVERIVDFDKRAAVSRTARAHWRARRSAWTRTRSPRSWASRPPPRIPSTRPPPGISPPRRRSCWP
;
A
#
# COMPACT_ATOMS: atom_id res chain seq x y z
N MET A 1 -21.53 -38.39 0.73
CA MET A 1 -21.15 -37.41 -0.31
C MET A 1 -19.87 -36.74 0.16
N SER A 2 -18.74 -37.16 -0.40
CA SER A 2 -17.41 -36.65 -0.04
C SER A 2 -17.25 -35.25 -0.62
N THR A 3 -17.13 -34.23 0.24
CA THR A 3 -16.65 -32.92 -0.18
C THR A 3 -15.21 -33.07 -0.66
N ASN A 4 -14.95 -32.73 -1.93
CA ASN A 4 -13.59 -32.63 -2.47
C ASN A 4 -12.73 -31.80 -1.51
N GLU A 5 -11.64 -32.41 -1.04
CA GLU A 5 -10.64 -31.79 -0.18
C GLU A 5 -10.12 -30.50 -0.85
N GLY A 6 -10.44 -29.34 -0.28
CA GLY A 6 -9.68 -28.10 -0.50
C GLY A 6 -10.15 -27.11 -1.58
N SER A 7 -11.04 -27.44 -2.53
CA SER A 7 -11.39 -26.49 -3.61
C SER A 7 -12.78 -25.84 -3.46
N LEU A 8 -12.83 -24.51 -3.39
CA LEU A 8 -14.05 -23.70 -3.32
C LEU A 8 -14.82 -23.60 -4.64
N TRP A 9 -14.18 -23.93 -5.77
CA TRP A 9 -14.80 -23.90 -7.10
C TRP A 9 -15.01 -25.30 -7.69
N GLY A 10 -14.50 -26.34 -7.02
CA GLY A 10 -14.48 -27.73 -7.47
C GLY A 10 -15.76 -28.53 -7.21
N GLY A 11 -16.70 -28.02 -6.40
CA GLY A 11 -17.87 -28.76 -5.92
C GLY A 11 -18.89 -29.21 -6.98
N ARG A 12 -18.69 -28.80 -8.25
CA ARG A 12 -19.57 -29.14 -9.39
C ARG A 12 -18.96 -30.13 -10.38
N PHE A 13 -17.72 -30.56 -10.18
CA PHE A 13 -17.07 -31.53 -11.06
C PHE A 13 -17.20 -32.95 -10.52
N ALA A 14 -17.39 -33.91 -11.42
CA ALA A 14 -17.45 -35.33 -11.07
C ALA A 14 -16.09 -35.89 -10.63
N GLY A 15 -14.99 -35.21 -10.97
CA GLY A 15 -13.62 -35.55 -10.57
C GLY A 15 -12.80 -34.30 -10.22
N GLY A 16 -11.52 -34.50 -9.91
CA GLY A 16 -10.58 -33.41 -9.61
C GLY A 16 -10.12 -32.62 -10.85
N PRO A 17 -9.48 -31.45 -10.65
CA PRO A 17 -8.86 -30.70 -11.74
C PRO A 17 -7.72 -31.52 -12.38
N SER A 18 -7.43 -31.29 -13.66
CA SER A 18 -6.21 -31.81 -14.28
C SER A 18 -4.97 -31.15 -13.68
N ASP A 19 -3.83 -31.83 -13.74
CA ASP A 19 -2.55 -31.29 -13.26
C ASP A 19 -2.22 -29.92 -13.87
N ALA A 20 -2.50 -29.75 -15.16
CA ALA A 20 -2.31 -28.49 -15.87
C ALA A 20 -3.19 -27.36 -15.30
N LEU A 21 -4.45 -27.65 -14.95
CA LEU A 21 -5.36 -26.66 -14.36
C LEU A 21 -4.94 -26.31 -12.93
N ALA A 22 -4.56 -27.30 -12.12
CA ALA A 22 -4.09 -27.08 -10.75
C ALA A 22 -2.80 -26.25 -10.72
N ALA A 23 -1.89 -26.47 -11.67
CA ALA A 23 -0.68 -25.66 -11.83
C ALA A 23 -1.01 -24.21 -12.23
N LEU A 24 -1.99 -24.00 -13.11
CA LEU A 24 -2.40 -22.68 -13.58
C LEU A 24 -3.16 -21.87 -12.51
N SER A 25 -3.95 -22.52 -11.66
CA SER A 25 -4.76 -21.86 -10.64
C SER A 25 -3.96 -21.40 -9.42
N LYS A 26 -2.71 -21.84 -9.27
CA LYS A 26 -1.92 -21.62 -8.06
C LYS A 26 -1.38 -20.20 -7.93
N SER A 27 -1.76 -19.49 -6.87
CA SER A 27 -1.30 -18.12 -6.58
C SER A 27 -0.45 -17.99 -5.32
N THR A 28 -0.29 -19.06 -4.53
CA THR A 28 0.47 -19.08 -3.26
C THR A 28 1.91 -18.56 -3.37
N HIS A 29 2.51 -18.61 -4.54
CA HIS A 29 3.86 -18.10 -4.80
C HIS A 29 3.97 -16.56 -4.77
N PHE A 30 2.86 -15.81 -4.84
CA PHE A 30 2.87 -14.35 -4.74
C PHE A 30 1.83 -13.78 -3.76
N ASP A 31 0.71 -14.46 -3.53
CA ASP A 31 -0.39 -13.92 -2.73
C ASP A 31 -0.22 -14.11 -1.21
N TRP A 32 0.82 -14.83 -0.77
CA TRP A 32 1.09 -15.06 0.65
C TRP A 32 1.27 -13.77 1.46
N VAL A 33 1.69 -12.68 0.79
CA VAL A 33 1.74 -11.33 1.38
C VAL A 33 0.38 -10.83 1.89
N LEU A 34 -0.72 -11.45 1.46
CA LEU A 34 -2.08 -11.15 1.90
C LEU A 34 -2.47 -11.88 3.20
N ALA A 35 -1.69 -12.85 3.67
CA ALA A 35 -2.06 -13.69 4.82
C ALA A 35 -2.40 -12.87 6.09
N PRO A 36 -1.60 -11.87 6.51
CA PRO A 36 -1.94 -11.05 7.67
C PRO A 36 -3.25 -10.26 7.50
N TYR A 37 -3.55 -9.85 6.26
CA TYR A 37 -4.76 -9.12 5.92
C TYR A 37 -5.97 -10.04 5.95
N ASP A 38 -5.85 -11.28 5.48
CA ASP A 38 -6.94 -12.25 5.51
C ASP A 38 -7.30 -12.64 6.94
N ILE A 39 -6.31 -12.93 7.78
CA ILE A 39 -6.57 -13.23 9.19
C ILE A 39 -7.27 -12.04 9.86
N THR A 40 -6.84 -10.80 9.57
CA THR A 40 -7.49 -9.59 10.07
C THR A 40 -8.95 -9.49 9.59
N ALA A 41 -9.21 -9.73 8.30
CA ALA A 41 -10.56 -9.71 7.74
C ALA A 41 -11.43 -10.85 8.31
N SER A 42 -10.83 -12.01 8.55
CA SER A 42 -11.47 -13.19 9.14
C SER A 42 -11.89 -12.92 10.58
N ARG A 43 -11.05 -12.29 11.40
CA ARG A 43 -11.44 -11.83 12.75
C ARG A 43 -12.62 -10.86 12.72
N ALA A 44 -12.64 -9.95 11.74
CA ALA A 44 -13.76 -9.04 11.56
C ALA A 44 -15.04 -9.78 11.14
N HIS A 45 -14.93 -10.76 10.26
CA HIS A 45 -16.04 -11.60 9.81
C HIS A 45 -16.63 -12.45 10.94
N THR A 46 -15.78 -13.05 11.79
CA THR A 46 -16.23 -13.75 13.02
C THR A 46 -17.13 -12.86 13.89
N LYS A 47 -16.76 -11.59 14.07
CA LYS A 47 -17.56 -10.63 14.85
C LYS A 47 -18.89 -10.31 14.15
N VAL A 48 -18.91 -10.20 12.83
CA VAL A 48 -20.14 -10.00 12.04
C VAL A 48 -21.08 -11.19 12.19
N LEU A 49 -20.56 -12.42 12.08
CA LEU A 49 -21.36 -13.64 12.25
C LEU A 49 -21.97 -13.75 13.65
N PHE A 50 -21.19 -13.43 14.68
CA PHE A 50 -21.68 -13.37 16.06
C PHE A 50 -22.79 -12.32 16.22
N GLN A 51 -22.59 -11.11 15.71
CA GLN A 51 -23.61 -10.05 15.76
C GLN A 51 -24.89 -10.40 14.98
N ALA A 52 -24.77 -11.26 13.97
CA ALA A 52 -25.90 -11.77 13.20
C ALA A 52 -26.60 -12.99 13.86
N GLY A 53 -26.15 -13.43 15.04
CA GLY A 53 -26.69 -14.60 15.73
C GLY A 53 -26.34 -15.95 15.09
N LEU A 54 -25.32 -15.99 14.22
CA LEU A 54 -24.88 -17.21 13.53
C LEU A 54 -23.78 -17.97 14.29
N LEU A 55 -23.25 -17.38 15.36
CA LEU A 55 -22.27 -17.98 16.27
C LEU A 55 -22.70 -17.75 17.71
N THR A 56 -22.46 -18.74 18.58
CA THR A 56 -22.49 -18.52 20.03
C THR A 56 -21.26 -17.75 20.50
N GLU A 57 -21.24 -17.35 21.77
CA GLU A 57 -20.09 -16.69 22.37
C GLU A 57 -18.85 -17.60 22.38
N GLU A 58 -19.04 -18.87 22.74
CA GLU A 58 -17.97 -19.88 22.77
C GLU A 58 -17.42 -20.13 21.36
N GLN A 59 -18.30 -20.19 20.34
CA GLN A 59 -17.89 -20.36 18.96
C GLN A 59 -17.10 -19.15 18.42
N ARG A 60 -17.56 -17.93 18.75
CA ARG A 60 -16.85 -16.69 18.43
C ARG A 60 -15.45 -16.70 19.03
N ASP A 61 -15.33 -17.01 20.32
CA ASP A 61 -14.06 -16.96 21.04
C ASP A 61 -13.11 -18.06 20.59
N GLY A 62 -13.62 -19.26 20.33
CA GLY A 62 -12.84 -20.35 19.72
C GLY A 62 -12.26 -19.98 18.36
N LEU A 63 -13.06 -19.33 17.49
CA LEU A 63 -12.58 -18.84 16.20
C LEU A 63 -11.54 -17.72 16.33
N LEU A 64 -11.74 -16.77 17.25
CA LEU A 64 -10.78 -15.69 17.47
C LEU A 64 -9.45 -16.22 18.02
N ALA A 65 -9.49 -17.14 18.99
CA ALA A 65 -8.30 -17.79 19.52
C ALA A 65 -7.56 -18.61 18.45
N GLY A 66 -8.29 -19.37 17.62
CA GLY A 66 -7.71 -20.10 16.50
C GLY A 66 -7.04 -19.18 15.46
N LEU A 67 -7.67 -18.05 15.14
CA LEU A 67 -7.10 -17.03 14.25
C LEU A 67 -5.88 -16.33 14.87
N ASP A 68 -5.83 -16.17 16.18
CA ASP A 68 -4.68 -15.61 16.89
C ASP A 68 -3.48 -16.56 16.89
N SER A 69 -3.71 -17.85 17.16
CA SER A 69 -2.68 -18.89 17.01
C SER A 69 -2.19 -18.97 15.56
N LEU A 70 -3.10 -19.03 14.57
CA LEU A 70 -2.71 -19.04 13.16
C LEU A 70 -1.90 -17.80 12.75
N ALA A 71 -2.24 -16.62 13.30
CA ALA A 71 -1.49 -15.40 13.03
C ALA A 71 -0.05 -15.46 13.55
N HIS A 72 0.15 -16.07 14.72
CA HIS A 72 1.48 -16.27 15.30
C HIS A 72 2.32 -17.15 14.38
N ASP A 73 1.77 -18.30 13.99
CA ASP A 73 2.47 -19.30 13.20
C ASP A 73 2.76 -18.83 11.76
N VAL A 74 1.90 -17.96 11.21
CA VAL A 74 2.17 -17.27 9.94
C VAL A 74 3.28 -16.22 10.09
N ALA A 75 3.34 -15.54 11.23
CA ALA A 75 4.31 -14.47 11.47
C ALA A 75 5.72 -14.99 11.77
N ASP A 76 5.85 -16.14 12.44
CA ASP A 76 7.13 -16.78 12.73
C ASP A 76 7.59 -17.74 11.61
N GLY A 77 6.72 -18.04 10.64
CA GLY A 77 7.01 -18.88 9.49
C GLY A 77 6.83 -20.38 9.73
N SER A 78 6.34 -20.80 10.89
CA SER A 78 6.03 -22.20 11.20
C SER A 78 4.79 -22.72 10.46
N PHE A 79 3.91 -21.82 9.98
CA PHE A 79 2.81 -22.14 9.08
C PHE A 79 3.01 -21.53 7.69
N GLY A 80 2.81 -22.36 6.67
CA GLY A 80 2.94 -21.98 5.26
C GLY A 80 1.96 -22.70 4.34
N PRO A 81 1.92 -22.31 3.05
CA PRO A 81 1.12 -23.00 2.05
C PRO A 81 1.73 -24.38 1.73
N LEU A 82 0.87 -25.37 1.55
CA LEU A 82 1.23 -26.69 1.01
C LEU A 82 1.28 -26.65 -0.52
N VAL A 83 1.87 -27.68 -1.12
CA VAL A 83 1.90 -27.82 -2.58
C VAL A 83 0.49 -27.90 -3.17
N THR A 84 -0.46 -28.41 -2.41
CA THR A 84 -1.87 -28.61 -2.76
C THR A 84 -2.74 -27.37 -2.54
N ASP A 85 -2.24 -26.34 -1.85
CA ASP A 85 -3.02 -25.12 -1.63
C ASP A 85 -3.03 -24.26 -2.89
N GLU A 86 -4.24 -23.95 -3.37
CA GLU A 86 -4.49 -23.11 -4.54
C GLU A 86 -4.03 -21.67 -4.29
N ASP A 87 -4.51 -21.08 -3.19
CA ASP A 87 -4.28 -19.68 -2.83
C ASP A 87 -4.01 -19.54 -1.32
N VAL A 88 -3.62 -18.33 -0.89
CA VAL A 88 -3.42 -17.99 0.52
C VAL A 88 -4.66 -18.26 1.38
N HIS A 89 -5.86 -18.17 0.80
CA HIS A 89 -7.09 -18.31 1.54
C HIS A 89 -7.43 -19.76 1.87
N ALA A 90 -7.22 -20.66 0.91
CA ALA A 90 -7.35 -22.10 1.08
C ALA A 90 -6.35 -22.60 2.13
N ALA A 91 -5.10 -22.12 2.05
CA ALA A 91 -4.07 -22.43 3.04
C ALA A 91 -4.48 -21.97 4.45
N LEU A 92 -4.90 -20.71 4.62
CA LEU A 92 -5.31 -20.20 5.93
C LEU A 92 -6.57 -20.87 6.47
N GLU A 93 -7.50 -21.23 5.60
CA GLU A 93 -8.69 -21.97 5.97
C GLU A 93 -8.36 -23.37 6.48
N ARG A 94 -7.48 -24.10 5.78
CA ARG A 94 -6.92 -25.38 6.26
C ARG A 94 -6.26 -25.18 7.61
N GLY A 95 -5.39 -24.19 7.75
CA GLY A 95 -4.73 -23.88 9.02
C GLY A 95 -5.70 -23.59 10.17
N LEU A 96 -6.82 -22.89 9.89
CA LEU A 96 -7.83 -22.65 10.91
C LEU A 96 -8.56 -23.95 11.28
N ILE A 97 -8.98 -24.75 10.30
CA ILE A 97 -9.66 -26.03 10.51
C ILE A 97 -8.78 -26.98 11.32
N ASP A 98 -7.48 -27.05 11.04
CA ASP A 98 -6.52 -27.89 11.78
C ASP A 98 -6.46 -27.51 13.27
N ARG A 99 -6.72 -26.23 13.60
CA ARG A 99 -6.64 -25.70 14.98
C ARG A 99 -7.96 -25.80 15.74
N VAL A 100 -9.10 -25.54 15.08
CA VAL A 100 -10.41 -25.42 15.76
C VAL A 100 -11.39 -26.52 15.38
N GLY A 101 -11.00 -27.42 14.48
CA GLY A 101 -11.84 -28.50 13.95
C GLY A 101 -12.72 -28.06 12.76
N PRO A 102 -13.18 -29.03 11.95
CA PRO A 102 -13.91 -28.76 10.71
C PRO A 102 -15.30 -28.13 10.92
N ASP A 103 -16.02 -28.47 12.00
CA ASP A 103 -17.32 -27.87 12.29
C ASP A 103 -17.18 -26.38 12.58
N LEU A 104 -16.29 -26.01 13.52
CA LEU A 104 -16.14 -24.63 13.92
C LEU A 104 -15.43 -23.79 12.83
N GLY A 105 -14.36 -24.31 12.24
CA GLY A 105 -13.62 -23.62 11.17
C GLY A 105 -14.48 -23.40 9.92
N GLY A 106 -15.29 -24.40 9.54
CA GLY A 106 -16.18 -24.32 8.39
C GLY A 106 -17.27 -23.24 8.52
N ARG A 107 -17.71 -22.91 9.74
CA ARG A 107 -18.72 -21.85 9.99
C ARG A 107 -18.26 -20.47 9.51
N LEU A 108 -16.95 -20.21 9.43
CA LEU A 108 -16.42 -18.94 8.96
C LEU A 108 -16.75 -18.65 7.49
N ARG A 109 -17.08 -19.69 6.70
CA ARG A 109 -17.54 -19.54 5.30
C ARG A 109 -18.93 -18.91 5.18
N ALA A 110 -19.75 -18.99 6.23
CA ALA A 110 -21.13 -18.52 6.18
C ALA A 110 -21.20 -17.04 5.76
N GLY A 111 -22.01 -16.75 4.73
CA GLY A 111 -22.20 -15.37 4.24
C GLY A 111 -20.97 -14.69 3.63
N ARG A 112 -19.87 -15.43 3.37
CA ARG A 112 -18.61 -14.87 2.82
C ARG A 112 -18.44 -15.24 1.35
N SER A 113 -18.21 -14.26 0.49
CA SER A 113 -17.84 -14.45 -0.91
C SER A 113 -16.34 -14.29 -1.10
N ARG A 114 -15.71 -15.23 -1.82
CA ARG A 114 -14.29 -15.16 -2.20
C ARG A 114 -13.99 -13.88 -2.98
N ASN A 115 -14.91 -13.44 -3.84
CA ASN A 115 -14.75 -12.24 -4.66
C ASN A 115 -14.68 -10.95 -3.81
N ASP A 116 -15.55 -10.84 -2.80
CA ASP A 116 -15.55 -9.67 -1.92
C ASP A 116 -14.38 -9.70 -0.93
N GLN A 117 -14.00 -10.91 -0.51
CA GLN A 117 -12.81 -11.14 0.31
C GLN A 117 -11.56 -10.65 -0.42
N ILE A 118 -11.22 -11.20 -1.59
CA ILE A 118 -9.99 -10.80 -2.30
C ILE A 118 -9.98 -9.29 -2.62
N ALA A 119 -11.11 -8.72 -3.02
CA ALA A 119 -11.18 -7.30 -3.33
C ALA A 119 -10.99 -6.41 -2.08
N THR A 120 -11.40 -6.88 -0.91
CA THR A 120 -11.16 -6.19 0.38
C THR A 120 -9.68 -6.32 0.77
N LEU A 121 -9.11 -7.52 0.67
CA LEU A 121 -7.72 -7.79 1.04
C LEU A 121 -6.73 -7.03 0.18
N PHE A 122 -6.97 -6.98 -1.13
CA PHE A 122 -6.12 -6.22 -2.04
C PHE A 122 -6.13 -4.73 -1.72
N ARG A 123 -7.28 -4.16 -1.34
CA ARG A 123 -7.37 -2.76 -0.88
C ARG A 123 -6.63 -2.54 0.43
N MET A 124 -6.75 -3.44 1.40
CA MET A 124 -6.02 -3.34 2.66
C MET A 124 -4.51 -3.36 2.43
N TRP A 125 -4.03 -4.31 1.62
CA TRP A 125 -2.62 -4.40 1.23
C TRP A 125 -2.15 -3.16 0.46
N LEU A 126 -2.92 -2.68 -0.52
CA LEU A 126 -2.58 -1.49 -1.32
C LEU A 126 -2.39 -0.26 -0.43
N ARG A 127 -3.24 -0.08 0.57
CA ARG A 127 -3.14 1.08 1.48
C ARG A 127 -1.85 1.07 2.29
N ASP A 128 -1.35 -0.10 2.69
CA ASP A 128 -0.05 -0.19 3.35
C ASP A 128 1.11 -0.08 2.37
N ALA A 129 0.97 -0.67 1.17
CA ALA A 129 1.97 -0.58 0.12
C ALA A 129 2.22 0.87 -0.31
N VAL A 130 1.17 1.66 -0.56
CA VAL A 130 1.34 3.08 -0.94
C VAL A 130 1.95 3.93 0.18
N ARG A 131 1.79 3.54 1.45
CA ARG A 131 2.47 4.21 2.57
C ARG A 131 3.97 3.93 2.57
N ARG A 132 4.38 2.69 2.27
CA ARG A 132 5.81 2.34 2.10
C ARG A 132 6.42 3.08 0.91
N VAL A 133 5.70 3.15 -0.21
CA VAL A 133 6.12 3.92 -1.39
C VAL A 133 6.24 5.41 -1.05
N ALA A 134 5.23 6.00 -0.41
CA ALA A 134 5.27 7.42 -0.02
C ALA A 134 6.42 7.73 0.94
N ALA A 135 6.78 6.81 1.85
CA ALA A 135 7.93 6.97 2.71
C ALA A 135 9.24 7.04 1.89
N GLY A 136 9.45 6.10 0.96
CA GLY A 136 10.62 6.13 0.08
C GLY A 136 10.69 7.37 -0.82
N VAL A 137 9.55 7.84 -1.33
CA VAL A 137 9.47 9.10 -2.10
C VAL A 137 9.89 10.29 -1.23
N LEU A 138 9.45 10.34 0.02
CA LEU A 138 9.85 11.40 0.96
C LEU A 138 11.32 11.33 1.34
N ASP A 139 11.91 10.13 1.43
CA ASP A 139 13.34 9.98 1.70
C ASP A 139 14.17 10.55 0.53
N VAL A 140 13.74 10.36 -0.72
CA VAL A 140 14.36 11.00 -1.90
C VAL A 140 14.20 12.52 -1.88
N VAL A 141 13.00 13.02 -1.56
CA VAL A 141 12.75 14.47 -1.42
C VAL A 141 13.68 15.07 -0.35
N GLN A 142 13.84 14.38 0.78
CA GLN A 142 14.72 14.80 1.85
C GLN A 142 16.19 14.82 1.39
N ALA A 143 16.66 13.80 0.67
CA ALA A 143 18.01 13.76 0.13
C ALA A 143 18.27 14.93 -0.84
N LEU A 144 17.34 15.21 -1.75
CA LEU A 144 17.43 16.36 -2.67
C LEU A 144 17.50 17.69 -1.92
N ALA A 145 16.67 17.86 -0.89
CA ALA A 145 16.64 19.07 -0.08
C ALA A 145 17.91 19.26 0.76
N GLN A 146 18.47 18.17 1.30
CA GLN A 146 19.75 18.18 2.02
C GLN A 146 20.90 18.59 1.09
N GLN A 147 20.96 18.03 -0.12
CA GLN A 147 21.95 18.41 -1.12
C GLN A 147 21.80 19.87 -1.56
N ALA A 148 20.56 20.34 -1.77
CA ALA A 148 20.31 21.75 -2.08
C ALA A 148 20.77 22.69 -0.95
N ALA A 149 20.56 22.30 0.32
CA ALA A 149 21.01 23.07 1.48
C ALA A 149 22.53 23.06 1.65
N ALA A 150 23.20 21.95 1.32
CA ALA A 150 24.66 21.83 1.36
C ALA A 150 25.37 22.64 0.25
N HIS A 151 24.69 22.86 -0.88
CA HIS A 151 25.23 23.55 -2.06
C HIS A 151 24.42 24.80 -2.45
N PRO A 152 24.28 25.81 -1.56
CA PRO A 152 23.35 26.93 -1.79
C PRO A 152 23.82 27.92 -2.86
N SER A 153 25.14 27.99 -3.12
CA SER A 153 25.76 28.97 -4.01
C SER A 153 26.39 28.36 -5.27
N ALA A 154 26.36 27.03 -5.43
CA ALA A 154 26.94 26.38 -6.59
C ALA A 154 26.15 26.74 -7.86
N ILE A 155 26.83 27.36 -8.84
CA ILE A 155 26.25 27.76 -10.12
C ILE A 155 26.51 26.68 -11.16
N MET A 156 25.50 26.37 -11.97
CA MET A 156 25.60 25.45 -13.10
C MET A 156 24.86 26.02 -14.33
N PRO A 157 25.18 25.58 -15.57
CA PRO A 157 24.40 26.00 -16.73
C PRO A 157 23.02 25.35 -16.71
N GLY A 158 21.95 26.15 -16.72
CA GLY A 158 20.60 25.66 -17.00
C GLY A 158 20.55 25.07 -18.41
N LYS A 159 19.70 24.06 -18.62
CA LYS A 159 19.60 23.35 -19.89
C LYS A 159 18.22 23.45 -20.50
N THR A 160 18.16 23.85 -21.77
CA THR A 160 16.98 23.70 -22.64
C THR A 160 17.45 23.03 -23.93
N HIS A 161 16.74 22.01 -24.40
CA HIS A 161 17.22 21.15 -25.51
C HIS A 161 18.66 20.63 -25.31
N LEU A 162 19.05 20.38 -24.05
CA LEU A 162 20.42 20.03 -23.61
C LEU A 162 21.52 21.08 -23.92
N GLN A 163 21.15 22.24 -24.46
CA GLN A 163 22.05 23.37 -24.67
C GLN A 163 22.12 24.25 -23.42
N SER A 164 23.29 24.82 -23.17
CA SER A 164 23.48 25.76 -22.04
C SER A 164 22.67 27.03 -22.28
N ALA A 165 21.76 27.31 -21.35
CA ALA A 165 20.94 28.51 -21.30
C ALA A 165 21.46 29.46 -20.20
N GLN A 166 20.56 30.06 -19.42
CA GLN A 166 20.93 30.93 -18.31
C GLN A 166 21.59 30.14 -17.16
N PRO A 167 22.58 30.72 -16.45
CA PRO A 167 23.11 30.13 -15.22
C PRO A 167 22.01 29.99 -14.16
N ILE A 168 21.99 28.85 -13.47
CA ILE A 168 21.08 28.55 -12.35
C ILE A 168 21.87 28.04 -11.15
N LEU A 169 21.26 28.04 -9.97
CA LEU A 169 21.82 27.35 -8.81
C LEU A 169 21.57 25.85 -8.91
N LEU A 170 22.57 25.04 -8.55
CA LEU A 170 22.42 23.59 -8.38
C LEU A 170 21.25 23.27 -7.43
N ALA A 171 21.15 24.01 -6.32
CA ALA A 171 20.04 23.90 -5.37
C ALA A 171 18.67 24.08 -6.05
N HIS A 172 18.54 25.03 -6.98
CA HIS A 172 17.29 25.26 -7.72
C HIS A 172 16.96 24.08 -8.63
N HIS A 173 17.97 23.49 -9.29
CA HIS A 173 17.80 22.31 -10.13
C HIS A 173 17.39 21.07 -9.32
N LEU A 174 18.04 20.82 -8.18
CA LEU A 174 17.69 19.70 -7.29
C LEU A 174 16.26 19.81 -6.76
N LEU A 175 15.88 21.01 -6.28
CA LEU A 175 14.52 21.24 -5.76
C LEU A 175 13.45 21.17 -6.86
N ALA A 176 13.80 21.47 -8.11
CA ALA A 176 12.88 21.26 -9.24
C ALA A 176 12.43 19.80 -9.38
N HIS A 177 13.28 18.82 -8.99
CA HIS A 177 12.91 17.40 -8.95
C HIS A 177 12.12 17.02 -7.68
N ALA A 178 12.30 17.73 -6.57
CA ALA A 178 11.55 17.49 -5.34
C ALA A 178 10.06 17.86 -5.49
N HIS A 179 9.72 18.90 -6.24
CA HIS A 179 8.34 19.35 -6.41
C HIS A 179 7.40 18.32 -7.08
N PRO A 180 7.76 17.66 -8.20
CA PRO A 180 6.98 16.55 -8.75
C PRO A 180 6.74 15.42 -7.75
N LEU A 181 7.78 15.02 -7.00
CA LEU A 181 7.69 13.95 -6.00
C LEU A 181 6.73 14.29 -4.86
N LEU A 182 6.73 15.54 -4.40
CA LEU A 182 5.74 16.00 -3.41
C LEU A 182 4.31 15.93 -3.95
N ARG A 183 4.09 16.24 -5.23
CA ARG A 183 2.77 16.04 -5.87
C ARG A 183 2.41 14.56 -5.99
N ASP A 184 3.37 13.66 -6.18
CA ASP A 184 3.11 12.21 -6.15
C ASP A 184 2.65 11.75 -4.77
N VAL A 185 3.23 12.29 -3.69
CA VAL A 185 2.76 12.05 -2.32
C VAL A 185 1.33 12.57 -2.14
N GLU A 186 0.99 13.76 -2.66
CA GLU A 186 -0.38 14.28 -2.65
C GLU A 186 -1.36 13.36 -3.40
N ARG A 187 -0.97 12.83 -4.57
CA ARG A 187 -1.77 11.83 -5.31
C ARG A 187 -2.01 10.56 -4.49
N ILE A 188 -1.00 10.09 -3.74
CA ILE A 188 -1.13 8.95 -2.83
C ILE A 188 -2.14 9.25 -1.71
N VAL A 189 -2.10 10.44 -1.13
CA VAL A 189 -3.07 10.87 -0.11
C VAL A 189 -4.50 10.85 -0.64
N ASP A 190 -4.71 11.34 -1.87
CA ASP A 190 -6.03 11.31 -2.50
C ASP A 190 -6.47 9.91 -2.90
N PHE A 191 -5.53 9.06 -3.33
CA PHE A 191 -5.80 7.65 -3.57
C PHE A 191 -6.26 6.93 -2.29
N ASP A 192 -5.60 7.15 -1.14
CA ASP A 192 -5.94 6.47 0.12
C ASP A 192 -7.39 6.73 0.54
N LYS A 193 -7.92 7.95 0.28
CA LYS A 193 -9.32 8.30 0.53
C LYS A 193 -10.28 7.42 -0.29
N ARG A 194 -9.97 7.17 -1.56
CA ARG A 194 -10.79 6.32 -2.46
C ARG A 194 -10.59 4.82 -2.21
N ALA A 195 -9.39 4.43 -1.79
CA ALA A 195 -9.07 3.05 -1.45
C ALA A 195 -9.72 2.61 -0.12
N ALA A 196 -10.05 3.55 0.77
CA ALA A 196 -10.59 3.29 2.11
C ALA A 196 -12.03 2.74 2.17
N VAL A 197 -12.70 2.56 1.03
CA VAL A 197 -14.05 1.97 0.99
C VAL A 197 -13.96 0.45 1.01
N SER A 198 -14.56 -0.18 2.04
CA SER A 198 -14.67 -1.64 2.14
C SER A 198 -15.66 -2.19 1.12
N ARG A 199 -15.38 -3.39 0.58
CA ARG A 199 -16.29 -4.10 -0.33
C ARG A 199 -17.10 -5.20 0.35
N THR A 200 -16.71 -5.64 1.54
CA THR A 200 -17.54 -6.54 2.34
C THR A 200 -18.68 -5.76 3.01
N ALA A 201 -19.92 -6.12 2.64
CA ALA A 201 -21.12 -5.55 3.23
C ALA A 201 -21.14 -5.85 4.75
N ARG A 202 -21.11 -4.79 5.58
CA ARG A 202 -21.26 -4.79 7.05
C ARG A 202 -20.03 -5.06 7.93
N ALA A 203 -18.84 -5.31 7.39
CA ALA A 203 -17.63 -5.21 8.21
C ALA A 203 -17.27 -3.73 8.36
N HIS A 204 -17.63 -3.11 9.49
CA HIS A 204 -17.19 -1.77 9.85
C HIS A 204 -15.67 -1.77 10.09
N TRP A 205 -14.91 -1.66 9.01
CA TRP A 205 -13.47 -1.57 9.07
C TRP A 205 -13.07 -0.11 9.36
N ARG A 206 -12.70 0.17 10.61
CA ARG A 206 -11.99 1.40 10.95
C ARG A 206 -10.50 1.16 10.72
N ALA A 207 -10.00 1.62 9.57
CA ALA A 207 -8.57 1.88 9.42
C ALA A 207 -8.13 2.68 10.64
N ARG A 208 -7.06 2.25 11.34
CA ARG A 208 -6.35 3.16 12.22
C ARG A 208 -6.07 4.42 11.40
N ARG A 209 -6.67 5.56 11.77
CA ARG A 209 -6.24 6.86 11.24
C ARG A 209 -4.82 7.03 11.74
N SER A 210 -3.84 6.70 10.91
CA SER A 210 -2.44 6.90 11.27
C SER A 210 -2.17 8.40 11.35
N ALA A 211 -1.47 8.81 12.40
CA ALA A 211 -1.09 10.19 12.72
C ALA A 211 -0.09 10.82 11.70
N TRP A 212 -0.01 10.27 10.48
CA TRP A 212 0.94 10.65 9.45
C TRP A 212 0.79 12.10 8.99
N THR A 213 -0.44 12.64 9.03
CA THR A 213 -0.70 14.05 8.69
C THR A 213 0.00 15.05 9.62
N ARG A 214 0.49 14.63 10.80
CA ARG A 214 0.98 15.56 11.82
C ARG A 214 2.50 15.73 11.86
N THR A 215 3.30 14.74 11.43
CA THR A 215 4.76 14.76 11.61
C THR A 215 5.59 14.86 10.32
N ARG A 216 5.01 14.62 9.13
CA ARG A 216 5.71 14.72 7.83
C ARG A 216 4.89 15.42 6.74
N SER A 217 4.11 16.43 7.11
CA SER A 217 3.33 17.22 6.14
C SER A 217 4.24 18.16 5.33
N PRO A 218 4.10 18.25 4.00
CA PRO A 218 4.79 19.24 3.15
C PRO A 218 4.60 20.69 3.64
N ARG A 219 3.52 20.98 4.38
CA ARG A 219 3.30 22.31 5.00
C ARG A 219 4.38 22.70 6.01
N SER A 220 5.06 21.73 6.62
CA SER A 220 6.21 22.01 7.52
C SER A 220 7.48 22.43 6.77
N TRP A 221 7.57 22.13 5.47
CA TRP A 221 8.68 22.52 4.59
C TRP A 221 8.40 23.86 3.89
N ALA A 222 7.13 24.19 3.68
CA ALA A 222 6.68 25.43 3.04
C ALA A 222 6.72 26.68 3.95
N SER A 223 6.99 26.53 5.25
CA SER A 223 7.01 27.63 6.23
C SER A 223 8.37 28.33 6.38
N ARG A 224 9.40 27.92 5.62
CA ARG A 224 10.67 28.66 5.57
C ARG A 224 10.68 29.62 4.38
N PRO A 225 10.75 30.94 4.59
CA PRO A 225 10.89 31.88 3.48
C PRO A 225 12.21 31.61 2.74
N PRO A 226 12.27 31.82 1.41
CA PRO A 226 13.53 31.72 0.69
C PRO A 226 14.56 32.70 1.29
N PRO A 227 15.86 32.36 1.29
CA PRO A 227 16.89 33.29 1.72
C PRO A 227 16.80 34.56 0.87
N ARG A 228 16.72 35.73 1.51
CA ARG A 228 16.75 37.02 0.82
C ARG A 228 18.07 37.13 0.08
N ILE A 229 18.02 37.21 -1.24
CA ILE A 229 19.16 37.60 -2.06
C ILE A 229 19.50 39.05 -1.67
N PRO A 230 20.73 39.36 -1.23
CA PRO A 230 21.14 40.74 -0.99
C PRO A 230 21.01 41.52 -2.30
N SER A 231 20.31 42.65 -2.30
CA SER A 231 20.22 43.53 -3.46
C SER A 231 21.58 44.19 -3.69
N THR A 232 22.45 43.56 -4.47
CA THR A 232 23.63 44.22 -5.02
C THR A 232 23.16 45.19 -6.10
N ARG A 233 23.17 46.49 -5.81
CA ARG A 233 23.12 47.52 -6.85
C ARG A 233 24.27 47.27 -7.84
N PRO A 234 24.06 47.35 -9.15
CA PRO A 234 25.16 47.30 -10.10
C PRO A 234 26.06 48.54 -9.90
N PRO A 235 27.39 48.42 -10.11
CA PRO A 235 28.28 49.57 -10.08
C PRO A 235 27.91 50.57 -11.20
N PRO A 236 28.09 51.89 -10.98
CA PRO A 236 27.77 52.89 -11.99
C PRO A 236 28.75 52.75 -13.16
N GLY A 237 28.25 52.63 -14.40
CA GLY A 237 29.11 52.72 -15.59
C GLY A 237 28.82 51.79 -16.77
N ILE A 238 27.79 50.93 -16.70
CA ILE A 238 27.45 50.06 -17.85
C ILE A 238 26.15 50.56 -18.49
N SER A 239 26.27 51.21 -19.65
CA SER A 239 25.13 51.55 -20.49
C SER A 239 24.42 50.27 -20.97
N PRO A 240 23.07 50.21 -20.96
CA PRO A 240 22.36 49.03 -21.44
C PRO A 240 22.57 48.85 -22.96
N PRO A 241 22.74 47.62 -23.48
CA PRO A 241 22.85 47.41 -24.92
C PRO A 241 21.54 47.79 -25.61
N ARG A 242 21.66 48.54 -26.72
CA ARG A 242 20.55 48.95 -27.59
C ARG A 242 19.75 47.72 -28.00
N ARG A 243 18.42 47.75 -27.79
CA ARG A 243 17.48 46.78 -28.34
C ARG A 243 17.60 46.80 -29.86
N ARG A 244 18.21 45.77 -30.46
CA ARG A 244 17.98 45.44 -31.87
C ARG A 244 16.68 44.65 -31.94
N SER A 245 15.67 45.26 -32.54
CA SER A 245 14.46 44.58 -32.99
C SER A 245 14.85 43.64 -34.13
N CYS A 246 14.84 42.35 -33.85
CA CYS A 246 14.87 41.32 -34.88
C CYS A 246 13.73 40.36 -34.53
N TRP A 247 12.60 40.48 -35.21
CA TRP A 247 11.87 39.39 -35.88
C TRP A 247 10.88 40.06 -36.87
N PRO A 248 10.71 39.51 -38.08
CA PRO A 248 9.73 39.96 -39.09
C PRO A 248 8.28 39.72 -38.67
#